data_AF-A0A968I1B1-F1
#
_entry.id   AF-A0A968I1B1-F1
#
_cell.length_a   1.000
_cell.length_b   1.000
_cell.length_c   1.000
_cell.angle_alpha   90.00
_cell.angle_beta   90.00
_cell.angle_gamma   90.00
#
_symmetry.space_group_name_H-M   'P 1'
#
loop_
_entity.id
_entity.type
_entity.pdbx_description
1 polymer ?
#
loop_
_entity_poly.entity_id
_entity_poly.type
_entity_poly.pdbx_seq_one_letter_code
_entity_poly.pdbx_strand_id
1 'polypeptide(L)'
;MARGASSVDDPYPNRLLLEEEYKRKALAWLTGDYHQEIVRDGKTRQQLFLETAPATARVRFDFGDLQTVFAKRETRKVQGNGTVRYQGRQYAMPDAGLIVWQGQQVVLLVNDIFPETVIEVGIQERGGLRLLGRLELMDIAANSVRASQYRRDAKEHMAELKRLSAEVQRQYLQPEMRADIALERTLTATTGSLSTGESFTLTTRLERDPDAVVRQQIADAVTAMQEDNLILDAPVDDLLEGNL
;
A
#
# COMPACT_ATOMS: atom_id res chain seq x y z
N MET A 1 -21.32 -41.69 -19.56
CA MET A 1 -21.36 -40.75 -20.70
C MET A 1 -21.15 -39.36 -20.15
N ALA A 2 -19.97 -38.78 -20.36
CA ALA A 2 -19.68 -37.41 -19.96
C ALA A 2 -20.55 -36.48 -20.81
N ARG A 3 -21.54 -35.82 -20.19
CA ARG A 3 -22.27 -34.73 -20.85
C ARG A 3 -21.28 -33.57 -20.93
N GLY A 4 -20.75 -33.32 -22.12
CA GLY A 4 -19.95 -32.13 -22.38
C GLY A 4 -20.74 -30.88 -21.98
N ALA A 5 -19.99 -29.87 -21.53
CA ALA A 5 -20.44 -28.55 -21.07
C ALA A 5 -21.83 -28.18 -21.58
N SER A 6 -22.77 -27.96 -20.65
CA SER A 6 -24.18 -27.71 -20.93
C SER A 6 -24.34 -26.76 -22.13
N SER A 7 -25.00 -27.26 -23.18
CA SER A 7 -25.38 -26.52 -24.36
C SER A 7 -26.41 -25.45 -23.98
N VAL A 8 -25.94 -24.28 -23.57
CA VAL A 8 -26.66 -23.06 -23.87
C VAL A 8 -26.44 -22.86 -25.38
N ASP A 9 -27.47 -23.21 -26.16
CA ASP A 9 -27.57 -23.25 -27.62
C ASP A 9 -26.48 -22.47 -28.37
N ASP A 10 -25.37 -23.14 -28.68
CA ASP A 10 -24.41 -22.67 -29.68
C ASP A 10 -24.93 -23.14 -31.04
N PRO A 11 -25.40 -22.23 -31.93
CA PRO A 11 -25.98 -22.62 -33.22
C PRO A 11 -24.99 -23.34 -34.15
N TYR A 12 -23.69 -23.34 -33.83
CA TYR A 12 -22.65 -24.00 -34.62
C TYR A 12 -21.61 -24.70 -33.73
N PRO A 13 -21.91 -25.91 -33.19
CA PRO A 13 -21.08 -26.58 -32.18
C PRO A 13 -19.67 -26.99 -32.65
N ASN A 14 -19.43 -27.03 -33.97
CA ASN A 14 -18.17 -27.45 -34.58
C ASN A 14 -17.30 -26.28 -35.09
N ARG A 15 -17.66 -25.03 -34.79
CA ARG A 15 -16.82 -23.89 -35.20
C ARG A 15 -15.61 -23.74 -34.27
N LEU A 16 -14.52 -23.20 -34.81
CA LEU A 16 -13.44 -22.69 -33.97
C LEU A 16 -13.98 -21.53 -33.15
N LEU A 17 -13.86 -21.63 -31.83
CA LEU A 17 -14.27 -20.59 -30.90
C LEU A 17 -13.22 -19.47 -30.91
N LEU A 18 -13.67 -18.23 -30.75
CA LEU A 18 -12.76 -17.14 -30.41
C LEU A 18 -12.18 -17.38 -29.01
N GLU A 19 -11.00 -16.82 -28.74
CA GLU A 19 -10.31 -16.99 -27.46
C GLU A 19 -11.21 -16.66 -26.25
N GLU A 20 -11.93 -15.53 -26.31
CA GLU A 20 -12.84 -15.08 -25.26
C GLU A 20 -14.11 -15.95 -25.12
N GLU A 21 -14.55 -16.58 -26.21
CA GLU A 21 -15.67 -17.53 -26.15
C GLU A 21 -15.23 -18.85 -25.51
N TYR A 22 -14.05 -19.34 -25.90
CA TYR A 22 -13.44 -20.52 -25.32
C TYR A 22 -13.20 -20.35 -23.82
N LYS A 23 -12.58 -19.24 -23.40
CA LYS A 23 -12.34 -18.92 -21.98
C LYS A 23 -13.64 -18.95 -21.18
N ARG A 24 -14.70 -18.30 -21.67
CA ARG A 24 -16.01 -18.28 -21.02
C ARG A 24 -16.62 -19.67 -20.91
N LYS A 25 -16.59 -20.46 -21.98
CA LYS A 25 -17.12 -21.83 -21.99
C LYS A 25 -16.34 -22.77 -21.07
N ALA A 26 -15.01 -22.67 -21.09
CA ALA A 26 -14.14 -23.43 -20.20
C ALA A 26 -14.36 -23.05 -18.73
N LEU A 27 -14.52 -21.75 -18.43
CA LEU A 27 -14.81 -21.29 -17.07
C LEU A 27 -16.19 -21.76 -16.58
N ALA A 28 -17.21 -21.71 -17.44
CA ALA A 28 -18.54 -22.22 -17.11
C ALA A 28 -18.51 -23.73 -16.85
N TRP A 29 -17.80 -24.49 -17.68
CA TRP A 29 -17.62 -25.92 -17.48
C TRP A 29 -16.84 -26.24 -16.20
N LEU A 30 -15.75 -25.52 -15.92
CA LEU A 30 -14.96 -25.71 -14.69
C LEU A 30 -15.80 -25.45 -13.44
N THR A 31 -16.52 -24.32 -13.41
CA THR A 31 -17.26 -23.86 -12.22
C THR A 31 -18.58 -24.61 -12.01
N GLY A 32 -19.29 -24.97 -13.08
CA GLY A 32 -20.57 -25.66 -13.02
C GLY A 32 -20.47 -27.18 -13.02
N ASP A 33 -19.76 -27.74 -14.00
CA ASP A 33 -19.86 -29.17 -14.32
C ASP A 33 -18.69 -29.99 -13.78
N TYR A 34 -17.46 -29.51 -13.98
CA TYR A 34 -16.24 -30.28 -13.71
C TYR A 34 -16.09 -30.64 -12.22
N HIS A 35 -16.31 -29.68 -11.33
CA HIS A 35 -16.19 -29.90 -9.89
C HIS A 35 -17.36 -30.71 -9.31
N GLN A 36 -18.52 -30.68 -9.96
CA GLN A 36 -19.74 -31.37 -9.53
C GLN A 36 -19.88 -32.77 -10.13
N GLU A 37 -19.10 -33.11 -11.16
CA GLU A 37 -19.11 -34.46 -11.74
C GLU A 37 -18.70 -35.50 -10.69
N ILE A 38 -19.51 -36.57 -10.62
CA ILE A 38 -19.28 -37.73 -9.75
C ILE A 38 -18.18 -38.57 -10.37
N VAL A 39 -17.11 -38.83 -9.60
CA VAL A 39 -15.93 -39.54 -10.12
C VAL A 39 -15.77 -40.92 -9.49
N ARG A 40 -15.70 -40.98 -8.15
CA ARG A 40 -15.38 -42.21 -7.43
C ARG A 40 -16.18 -42.28 -6.15
N ASP A 41 -16.62 -43.49 -5.79
CA ASP A 41 -17.34 -43.78 -4.55
C ASP A 41 -18.59 -42.91 -4.33
N GLY A 42 -19.24 -42.52 -5.44
CA GLY A 42 -20.42 -41.64 -5.43
C GLY A 42 -20.12 -40.17 -5.08
N LYS A 43 -18.84 -39.79 -4.94
CA LYS A 43 -18.44 -38.43 -4.56
C LYS A 43 -18.07 -37.56 -5.75
N THR A 44 -18.35 -36.26 -5.64
CA THR A 44 -17.92 -35.26 -6.61
C THR A 44 -16.42 -34.95 -6.46
N ARG A 45 -15.79 -34.38 -7.51
CA ARG A 45 -14.39 -33.92 -7.42
C ARG A 45 -14.17 -32.93 -6.28
N GLN A 46 -15.12 -32.01 -6.09
CA GLN A 46 -15.07 -31.04 -5.00
C GLN A 46 -15.07 -31.72 -3.63
N GLN A 47 -15.93 -32.73 -3.42
CA GLN A 47 -16.01 -33.47 -2.16
C GLN A 47 -14.71 -34.23 -1.88
N LEU A 48 -14.16 -34.92 -2.89
CA LEU A 48 -12.88 -35.61 -2.76
C LEU A 48 -11.73 -34.65 -2.41
N PHE A 49 -11.70 -33.46 -3.01
CA PHE A 49 -10.73 -32.43 -2.67
C PHE A 49 -10.89 -31.96 -1.21
N LEU A 50 -12.12 -31.71 -0.75
CA LEU A 50 -12.39 -31.30 0.63
C LEU A 50 -12.12 -32.40 1.66
N GLU A 51 -12.04 -33.67 1.27
CA GLU A 51 -11.67 -34.76 2.18
C GLU A 51 -10.15 -34.97 2.24
N THR A 52 -9.48 -34.84 1.09
CA THR A 52 -8.06 -35.21 0.95
C THR A 52 -7.10 -34.03 1.11
N ALA A 53 -7.52 -32.81 0.78
CA ALA A 53 -6.64 -31.65 0.83
C ALA A 53 -6.34 -31.25 2.29
N PRO A 54 -5.08 -30.99 2.66
CA PRO A 54 -4.73 -30.50 4.00
C PRO A 54 -5.40 -29.13 4.25
N ALA A 55 -5.72 -28.82 5.51
CA ALA A 55 -6.39 -27.57 5.87
C ALA A 55 -5.62 -26.32 5.40
N THR A 56 -4.28 -26.39 5.39
CA THR A 56 -3.38 -25.35 4.88
C THR A 56 -3.50 -25.08 3.39
N ALA A 57 -4.05 -26.01 2.60
CA ALA A 57 -4.29 -25.84 1.16
C ALA A 57 -5.70 -25.30 0.86
N ARG A 58 -6.58 -25.21 1.86
CA ARG A 58 -7.97 -24.73 1.71
C ARG A 58 -8.09 -23.23 1.95
N VAL A 59 -7.03 -22.48 1.66
CA VAL A 59 -6.99 -21.03 1.86
C VAL A 59 -8.07 -20.39 1.01
N ARG A 60 -9.00 -19.68 1.66
CA ARG A 60 -9.89 -18.75 0.96
C ARG A 60 -9.05 -17.52 0.68
N PHE A 61 -8.59 -17.39 -0.55
CA PHE A 61 -7.93 -16.18 -0.98
C PHE A 61 -8.93 -15.03 -0.96
N ASP A 62 -8.56 -13.94 -0.30
CA ASP A 62 -9.26 -12.68 -0.47
C ASP A 62 -8.92 -12.12 -1.86
N PHE A 63 -9.90 -11.50 -2.51
CA PHE A 63 -9.72 -10.90 -3.81
C PHE A 63 -8.68 -9.78 -3.78
N GLY A 64 -8.62 -9.03 -2.68
CA GLY A 64 -7.59 -8.01 -2.44
C GLY A 64 -6.18 -8.62 -2.42
N ASP A 65 -6.00 -9.72 -1.70
CA ASP A 65 -4.70 -10.41 -1.64
C ASP A 65 -4.25 -10.89 -3.02
N LEU A 66 -5.19 -11.43 -3.82
CA LEU A 66 -4.89 -11.84 -5.20
C LEU A 66 -4.51 -10.66 -6.08
N GLN A 67 -5.12 -9.49 -5.88
CA GLN A 67 -4.74 -8.28 -6.61
C GLN A 67 -3.28 -7.92 -6.36
N THR A 68 -2.86 -7.94 -5.10
CA THR A 68 -1.47 -7.64 -4.70
C THR A 68 -0.49 -8.72 -5.16
N VAL A 69 -0.83 -10.01 -5.05
CA VAL A 69 0.06 -11.13 -5.40
C VAL A 69 0.38 -11.15 -6.89
N PHE A 70 -0.61 -10.87 -7.74
CA PHE A 70 -0.42 -10.88 -9.20
C PHE A 70 -0.06 -9.50 -9.78
N ALA A 71 0.09 -8.47 -8.95
CA ALA A 71 0.45 -7.15 -9.42
C ALA A 71 1.91 -7.10 -9.90
N LYS A 72 2.12 -6.43 -11.04
CA LYS A 72 3.45 -6.01 -11.49
C LYS A 72 3.93 -4.85 -10.63
N ARG A 73 5.18 -4.91 -10.21
CA ARG A 73 5.81 -3.86 -9.39
C ARG A 73 6.56 -2.89 -10.28
N GLU A 74 6.22 -1.62 -10.20
CA GLU A 74 6.95 -0.55 -10.89
C GLU A 74 7.32 0.58 -9.94
N THR A 75 8.59 0.95 -9.91
CA THR A 75 9.02 2.08 -9.07
C THR A 75 8.84 3.40 -9.82
N ARG A 76 8.21 4.38 -9.17
CA ARG A 76 7.96 5.72 -9.71
C ARG A 76 8.27 6.79 -8.66
N LYS A 77 8.70 7.96 -9.13
CA LYS A 77 8.94 9.13 -8.28
C LYS A 77 7.64 9.93 -8.12
N VAL A 78 7.34 10.33 -6.89
CA VAL A 78 6.21 11.23 -6.61
C VAL A 78 6.55 12.65 -7.04
N GLN A 79 5.66 13.25 -7.82
CA GLN A 79 5.79 14.61 -8.33
C GLN A 79 5.47 15.66 -7.25
N GLY A 80 5.83 16.92 -7.51
CA GLY A 80 5.63 18.02 -6.57
C GLY A 80 4.18 18.33 -6.20
N ASN A 81 3.23 17.83 -6.99
CA ASN A 81 1.80 17.92 -6.74
C ASN A 81 1.23 16.65 -6.08
N GLY A 82 2.05 15.74 -5.58
CA GLY A 82 1.58 14.49 -4.96
C GLY A 82 0.96 13.52 -5.95
N THR A 83 1.40 13.54 -7.22
CA THR A 83 0.93 12.61 -8.25
C THR A 83 2.07 11.74 -8.75
N VAL A 84 1.74 10.63 -9.41
CA VAL A 84 2.69 9.73 -10.06
C VAL A 84 2.32 9.53 -11.52
N ARG A 85 3.32 9.37 -12.38
CA ARG A 85 3.10 9.13 -13.81
C ARG A 85 3.27 7.67 -14.15
N TYR A 86 2.25 7.07 -14.76
CA TYR A 86 2.27 5.70 -15.24
C TYR A 86 1.63 5.62 -16.64
N GLN A 87 2.31 4.97 -17.59
CA GLN A 87 1.89 4.87 -18.99
C GLN A 87 1.43 6.22 -19.60
N GLY A 88 2.19 7.28 -19.33
CA GLY A 88 1.90 8.62 -19.86
C GLY A 88 0.80 9.40 -19.13
N ARG A 89 0.01 8.75 -18.27
CA ARG A 89 -1.09 9.33 -17.49
C ARG A 89 -0.67 9.68 -16.06
N GLN A 90 -1.37 10.64 -15.44
CA GLN A 90 -1.14 11.04 -14.05
C GLN A 90 -2.16 10.37 -13.13
N TYR A 91 -1.67 9.84 -12.02
CA TYR A 91 -2.46 9.17 -11.00
C TYR A 91 -2.20 9.80 -9.64
N ALA A 92 -3.22 9.84 -8.79
CA ALA A 92 -3.12 10.35 -7.43
C ALA A 92 -4.02 9.57 -6.48
N MET A 93 -3.78 9.74 -5.19
CA MET A 93 -4.71 9.27 -4.17
C MET A 93 -5.85 10.29 -4.02
N PRO A 94 -7.12 9.86 -3.85
CA PRO A 94 -8.27 10.78 -3.74
C PRO A 94 -8.17 11.78 -2.59
N ASP A 95 -7.49 11.42 -1.51
CA ASP A 95 -7.26 12.20 -0.28
C ASP A 95 -6.01 13.09 -0.34
N ALA A 96 -5.31 13.13 -1.48
CA ALA A 96 -4.02 13.79 -1.65
C ALA A 96 -2.90 13.30 -0.70
N GLY A 97 -3.04 12.13 -0.05
CA GLY A 97 -2.07 11.61 0.92
C GLY A 97 -0.69 11.31 0.34
N LEU A 98 -0.57 11.21 -0.99
CA LEU A 98 0.72 11.00 -1.65
C LEU A 98 1.64 12.24 -1.59
N ILE A 99 1.12 13.43 -1.30
CA ILE A 99 1.90 14.68 -1.22
C ILE A 99 3.03 14.62 -0.18
N VAL A 100 2.84 13.85 0.88
CA VAL A 100 3.81 13.67 1.98
C VAL A 100 5.10 13.02 1.47
N TRP A 101 4.99 12.23 0.41
CA TRP A 101 6.07 11.46 -0.18
C TRP A 101 6.68 12.18 -1.38
N GLN A 102 6.42 13.48 -1.54
CA GLN A 102 6.94 14.30 -2.63
C GLN A 102 8.46 14.11 -2.78
N GLY A 103 8.89 13.82 -4.01
CA GLY A 103 10.30 13.64 -4.33
C GLY A 103 10.86 12.25 -3.97
N GLN A 104 10.12 11.42 -3.26
CA GLN A 104 10.53 10.05 -2.93
C GLN A 104 10.08 9.04 -4.00
N GLN A 105 10.69 7.85 -3.96
CA GLN A 105 10.32 6.73 -4.80
C GLN A 105 9.25 5.88 -4.11
N VAL A 106 8.17 5.60 -4.83
CA VAL A 106 7.08 4.73 -4.41
C VAL A 106 6.95 3.56 -5.38
N VAL A 107 6.43 2.45 -4.90
CA VAL A 107 6.18 1.25 -5.70
C VAL A 107 4.72 1.24 -6.11
N LEU A 108 4.46 1.22 -7.41
CA LEU A 108 3.15 0.99 -7.98
C LEU A 108 2.93 -0.52 -8.14
N LEU A 109 1.78 -0.97 -7.70
CA LEU A 109 1.26 -2.31 -7.94
C LEU A 109 0.21 -2.21 -9.04
N VAL A 110 0.56 -2.70 -10.22
CA VAL A 110 -0.31 -2.64 -11.39
C VAL A 110 -0.88 -4.03 -11.65
N ASN A 111 -2.20 -4.16 -11.59
CA ASN A 111 -2.86 -5.41 -11.96
C ASN A 111 -3.60 -5.27 -13.29
N ASP A 112 -3.06 -5.94 -14.32
CA ASP A 112 -3.63 -5.96 -15.68
C ASP A 112 -4.55 -7.17 -15.92
N ILE A 113 -4.69 -8.07 -14.94
CA ILE A 113 -5.50 -9.29 -15.08
C ILE A 113 -6.99 -8.95 -14.97
N PHE A 114 -7.32 -7.92 -14.20
CA PHE A 114 -8.69 -7.47 -14.01
C PHE A 114 -9.13 -6.50 -15.12
N PRO A 115 -10.42 -6.51 -15.51
CA PRO A 115 -10.94 -5.66 -16.57
C PRO A 115 -10.80 -4.16 -16.27
N GLU A 116 -10.80 -3.78 -14.99
CA GLU A 116 -10.38 -2.47 -14.54
C GLU A 116 -8.93 -2.55 -14.04
N THR A 117 -8.03 -1.77 -14.64
CA THR A 117 -6.66 -1.64 -14.15
C THR A 117 -6.70 -0.97 -12.77
N VAL A 118 -6.55 -1.78 -11.72
CA VAL A 118 -6.36 -1.28 -10.37
C VAL A 118 -4.88 -1.00 -10.20
N ILE A 119 -4.56 0.24 -9.83
CA ILE A 119 -3.21 0.64 -9.48
C ILE A 119 -3.22 0.99 -8.00
N GLU A 120 -2.41 0.29 -7.23
CA GLU A 120 -2.16 0.63 -5.83
C GLU A 120 -0.76 1.21 -5.69
N VAL A 121 -0.55 2.00 -4.65
CA VAL A 121 0.76 2.57 -4.33
C VAL A 121 1.19 2.10 -2.95
N GLY A 122 2.46 1.75 -2.83
CA GLY A 122 3.10 1.36 -1.59
C GLY A 122 4.50 1.92 -1.46
N ILE A 123 5.05 1.84 -0.26
CA ILE A 123 6.40 2.27 0.07
C ILE A 123 7.21 1.05 0.47
N GLN A 124 8.40 0.96 -0.10
CA GLN A 124 9.35 -0.07 0.29
C GLN A 124 10.00 0.31 1.62
N GLU A 125 9.69 -0.44 2.66
CA GLU A 125 10.30 -0.32 3.99
C GLU A 125 11.24 -1.51 4.25
N ARG A 126 12.12 -1.39 5.25
CA ARG A 126 13.12 -2.42 5.60
C ARG A 126 12.49 -3.78 5.95
N GLY A 127 11.23 -3.80 6.37
CA GLY A 127 10.47 -5.00 6.72
C GLY A 127 9.49 -5.50 5.66
N GLY A 128 9.34 -4.80 4.53
CA GLY A 128 8.38 -5.19 3.49
C GLY A 128 7.79 -4.01 2.73
N LEU A 129 6.80 -4.30 1.89
CA LEU A 129 6.03 -3.28 1.18
C LEU A 129 4.85 -2.86 2.03
N ARG A 130 4.79 -1.58 2.42
CA ARG A 130 3.61 -1.01 3.07
C ARG A 130 2.69 -0.39 2.02
N LEU A 131 1.47 -0.89 1.89
CA LEU A 131 0.46 -0.31 1.02
C LEU A 131 -0.06 1.00 1.60
N LEU A 132 -0.14 2.03 0.77
CA LEU A 132 -0.75 3.32 1.13
C LEU A 132 -2.21 3.37 0.70
N GLY A 133 -2.51 2.89 -0.52
CA GLY A 133 -3.88 2.88 -1.04
C GLY A 133 -3.97 2.79 -2.55
N ARG A 134 -5.21 2.87 -3.06
CA ARG A 134 -5.54 2.84 -4.49
C ARG A 134 -5.33 4.23 -5.11
N LEU A 135 -4.78 4.22 -6.32
CA LEU A 135 -4.64 5.39 -7.15
C LEU A 135 -5.79 5.53 -8.15
N GLU A 136 -6.20 6.77 -8.36
CA GLU A 136 -7.19 7.15 -9.36
C GLU A 136 -6.55 8.00 -10.44
N LEU A 137 -7.10 7.88 -11.65
CA LEU A 137 -6.65 8.66 -12.79
C LEU A 137 -7.02 10.13 -12.60
N MET A 138 -6.00 10.99 -12.52
CA MET A 138 -6.17 12.42 -12.58
C MET A 138 -6.21 12.88 -14.04
N ASP A 139 -7.31 12.55 -14.74
CA ASP A 139 -7.60 13.13 -16.05
C ASP A 139 -8.27 14.49 -15.87
N ILE A 140 -7.49 15.46 -15.39
CA ILE A 140 -8.02 16.78 -15.11
C ILE A 140 -7.13 17.83 -15.72
N ALA A 141 -7.68 18.57 -16.69
CA ALA A 141 -7.06 19.78 -17.21
C ALA A 141 -6.67 20.69 -16.02
N ALA A 142 -5.47 21.27 -16.08
CA ALA A 142 -4.86 22.01 -14.96
C ALA A 142 -5.74 23.14 -14.38
N ASN A 143 -6.68 23.67 -15.17
CA ASN A 143 -7.60 24.76 -14.80
C ASN A 143 -9.00 24.31 -14.38
N SER A 144 -9.24 23.01 -14.24
CA SER A 144 -10.54 22.47 -13.85
C SER A 144 -10.85 22.68 -12.36
N VAL A 145 -12.15 22.66 -12.02
CA VAL A 145 -12.64 22.75 -10.64
C VAL A 145 -12.09 21.62 -9.76
N ARG A 146 -12.05 20.39 -10.28
CA ARG A 146 -11.48 19.24 -9.56
C ARG A 146 -9.97 19.38 -9.32
N ALA A 147 -9.19 19.92 -10.26
CA ALA A 147 -7.77 20.22 -10.04
C ALA A 147 -7.55 21.34 -9.02
N SER A 148 -8.51 22.27 -8.90
CA SER A 148 -8.48 23.30 -7.85
C SER A 148 -8.80 22.71 -6.47
N GLN A 149 -9.81 21.84 -6.38
CA GLN A 149 -10.17 21.11 -5.16
C GLN A 149 -9.01 20.26 -4.66
N TYR A 150 -8.44 19.43 -5.53
CA TYR A 150 -7.29 18.59 -5.16
C TYR A 150 -6.10 19.41 -4.63
N ARG A 151 -5.81 20.59 -5.22
CA ARG A 151 -4.75 21.48 -4.73
C ARG A 151 -5.08 22.09 -3.37
N ARG A 152 -6.36 22.31 -3.05
CA ARG A 152 -6.79 22.75 -1.72
C ARG A 152 -6.63 21.62 -0.72
N ASP A 153 -7.13 20.44 -1.04
CA ASP A 153 -7.04 19.25 -0.20
C ASP A 153 -5.58 18.90 0.10
N ALA A 154 -4.70 18.93 -0.91
CA ALA A 154 -3.26 18.73 -0.73
C ALA A 154 -2.63 19.79 0.19
N LYS A 155 -3.02 21.07 0.08
CA LYS A 155 -2.52 22.13 0.95
C LYS A 155 -3.02 21.97 2.39
N GLU A 156 -4.28 21.61 2.56
CA GLU A 156 -4.90 21.36 3.86
C GLU A 156 -4.22 20.18 4.54
N HIS A 157 -3.99 19.09 3.81
CA HIS A 157 -3.31 17.92 4.34
C HIS A 157 -1.85 18.21 4.72
N MET A 158 -1.12 18.96 3.88
CA MET A 158 0.22 19.45 4.24
C MET A 158 0.21 20.37 5.48
N ALA A 159 -0.79 21.25 5.60
CA ALA A 159 -0.92 22.15 6.74
C ALA A 159 -1.23 21.39 8.04
N GLU A 160 -2.09 20.37 7.97
CA GLU A 160 -2.40 19.48 9.08
C GLU A 160 -1.15 18.73 9.55
N LEU A 161 -0.38 18.16 8.63
CA LEU A 161 0.86 17.47 8.95
C LEU A 161 1.89 18.40 9.58
N LYS A 162 2.01 19.64 9.09
CA LYS A 162 2.86 20.67 9.72
C LYS A 162 2.38 21.03 11.12
N ARG A 163 1.06 21.08 11.35
CA ARG A 163 0.51 21.35 12.67
C ARG A 163 0.82 20.21 13.64
N LEU A 164 0.62 18.97 13.20
CA LEU A 164 0.95 17.77 13.98
C LEU A 164 2.44 17.71 14.30
N SER A 165 3.32 17.98 13.34
CA SER A 165 4.76 17.99 13.58
C SER A 165 5.18 19.10 14.56
N ALA A 166 4.60 20.30 14.43
CA ALA A 166 4.87 21.40 15.35
C ALA A 166 4.39 21.09 16.78
N GLU A 167 3.26 20.42 16.93
CA GLU A 167 2.76 20.00 18.24
C GLU A 167 3.66 18.94 18.88
N VAL A 168 4.08 17.93 18.09
CA VAL A 168 5.05 16.92 18.54
C VAL A 168 6.37 17.58 18.93
N GLN A 169 6.89 18.52 18.13
CA GLN A 169 8.09 19.27 18.47
C GLN A 169 7.93 20.06 19.77
N ARG A 170 6.80 20.73 19.99
CA ARG A 170 6.53 21.42 21.26
C ARG A 170 6.53 20.46 22.44
N GLN A 171 5.92 19.29 22.30
CA GLN A 171 5.93 18.25 23.34
C GLN A 171 7.35 17.78 23.69
N TYR A 172 8.24 17.61 22.69
CA TYR A 172 9.65 17.26 22.92
C TYR A 172 10.55 18.42 23.40
N LEU A 173 10.13 19.67 23.17
CA LEU A 173 10.83 20.85 23.65
C LEU A 173 10.48 21.18 25.12
N GLN A 174 9.46 20.55 25.72
CA GLN A 174 9.14 20.72 27.13
C GLN A 174 10.21 20.06 28.03
N PRO A 175 10.80 20.81 28.98
CA PRO A 175 11.88 20.30 29.84
C PRO A 175 11.50 19.07 30.68
N GLU A 176 10.24 18.98 31.10
CA GLU A 176 9.73 17.92 31.97
C GLU A 176 9.74 16.55 31.28
N MET A 177 9.27 16.50 30.03
CA MET A 177 9.29 15.27 29.21
C MET A 177 10.71 14.85 28.81
N ARG A 178 11.66 15.77 28.67
CA ARG A 178 13.08 15.42 28.41
C ARG A 178 13.70 14.69 29.58
N ALA A 179 13.35 15.08 30.80
CA ALA A 179 13.79 14.39 32.00
C ALA A 179 13.20 12.97 32.06
N ASP A 180 11.90 12.83 31.76
CA ASP A 180 11.22 11.54 31.76
C ASP A 180 11.75 10.60 30.66
N ILE A 181 11.97 11.09 29.44
CA ILE A 181 12.57 10.29 28.35
C ILE A 181 14.04 9.92 28.66
N ALA A 182 14.80 10.81 29.30
CA ALA A 182 16.17 10.50 29.74
C ALA A 182 16.16 9.46 30.88
N LEU A 183 15.17 9.52 31.78
CA LEU A 183 14.92 8.52 32.80
C LEU A 183 14.51 7.17 32.19
N GLU A 184 13.62 7.15 31.20
CA GLU A 184 13.23 5.93 30.49
C GLU A 184 14.39 5.30 29.72
N ARG A 185 15.24 6.11 29.05
CA ARG A 185 16.46 5.61 28.39
C ARG A 185 17.46 5.04 29.39
N THR A 186 17.66 5.68 30.54
CA THR A 186 18.58 5.19 31.57
C THR A 186 18.03 3.96 32.29
N LEU A 187 16.73 3.90 32.55
CA LEU A 187 16.05 2.71 33.06
C LEU A 187 16.19 1.56 32.07
N THR A 188 15.87 1.74 30.79
CA THR A 188 16.00 0.69 29.77
C THR A 188 17.45 0.22 29.59
N ALA A 189 18.43 1.13 29.69
CA ALA A 189 19.86 0.78 29.69
C ALA A 189 20.30 0.03 30.96
N THR A 190 19.66 0.29 32.10
CA THR A 190 19.97 -0.36 33.39
C THR A 190 19.28 -1.72 33.51
N THR A 191 18.04 -1.86 33.03
CA THR A 191 17.32 -3.14 32.94
C THR A 191 17.90 -4.05 31.84
N GLY A 192 18.64 -3.49 30.87
CA GLY A 192 19.39 -4.25 29.86
C GLY A 192 20.65 -4.94 30.38
N SER A 193 21.07 -4.70 31.64
CA SER A 193 22.26 -5.32 32.24
C SER A 193 21.97 -6.35 33.35
N LEU A 194 20.70 -6.71 33.59
CA LEU A 194 20.36 -7.75 34.57
C LEU A 194 19.26 -8.67 34.01
N SER A 195 19.68 -9.81 33.44
CA SER A 195 19.11 -11.13 33.76
C SER A 195 19.67 -12.23 32.83
N THR A 196 20.69 -12.93 33.32
CA THR A 196 20.77 -14.38 33.10
C THR A 196 19.79 -15.01 34.09
N GLY A 197 18.78 -15.72 33.57
CA GLY A 197 17.93 -16.64 34.34
C GLY A 197 16.82 -15.98 35.17
N GLU A 198 15.59 -15.97 34.66
CA GLU A 198 14.55 -16.94 35.06
C GLU A 198 13.20 -16.49 34.50
N SER A 199 12.51 -17.45 33.90
CA SER A 199 11.22 -17.29 33.26
C SER A 199 10.14 -17.05 34.30
N PHE A 200 9.42 -15.93 34.20
CA PHE A 200 8.10 -15.78 34.81
C PHE A 200 7.12 -15.27 33.77
N THR A 201 6.22 -16.15 33.38
CA THR A 201 5.06 -15.90 32.53
C THR A 201 4.09 -14.97 33.24
N LEU A 202 3.96 -13.75 32.74
CA LEU A 202 2.80 -12.90 33.01
C LEU A 202 2.21 -12.48 31.66
N THR A 203 1.22 -13.27 31.25
CA THR A 203 0.25 -12.94 30.21
C THR A 203 -0.53 -11.70 30.62
N THR A 204 0.05 -10.53 30.33
CA THR A 204 -0.70 -9.29 30.19
C THR A 204 -0.40 -8.74 28.81
N ARG A 205 -1.39 -8.94 27.96
CA ARG A 205 -1.59 -8.40 26.63
C ARG A 205 -1.56 -6.87 26.73
N LEU A 206 -0.36 -6.29 26.75
CA LEU A 206 -0.16 -4.88 26.46
C LEU A 206 -0.35 -4.74 24.96
N GLU A 207 -1.54 -4.28 24.58
CA GLU A 207 -1.78 -3.63 23.29
C GLU A 207 -0.60 -2.71 23.03
N ARG A 208 0.19 -3.05 22.00
CA ARG A 208 1.17 -2.15 21.41
C ARG A 208 0.36 -0.96 20.94
N ASP A 209 0.41 0.14 21.68
CA ASP A 209 -0.20 1.40 21.30
C ASP A 209 0.34 1.76 19.90
N PRO A 210 -0.46 1.65 18.84
CA PRO A 210 0.00 1.89 17.47
C PRO A 210 0.51 3.32 17.31
N ASP A 211 0.04 4.24 18.17
CA ASP A 211 0.44 5.64 18.14
C ASP A 211 1.85 5.87 18.67
N ALA A 212 2.39 4.98 19.52
CA ALA A 212 3.76 5.11 20.03
C ALA A 212 4.79 4.78 18.93
N VAL A 213 4.50 3.78 18.09
CA VAL A 213 5.34 3.40 16.96
C VAL A 213 5.34 4.49 15.89
N VAL A 214 4.17 5.09 15.61
CA VAL A 214 4.04 6.20 14.66
C VAL A 214 4.78 7.44 15.17
N ARG A 215 4.71 7.75 16.46
CA ARG A 215 5.45 8.88 17.06
C ARG A 215 6.97 8.70 16.99
N GLN A 216 7.46 7.47 17.20
CA GLN A 216 8.89 7.16 17.08
C GLN A 216 9.38 7.32 15.62
N GLN A 217 8.59 6.84 14.66
CA GLN A 217 8.91 6.93 13.23
C GLN A 217 8.89 8.37 12.71
N ILE A 218 7.97 9.20 13.20
CA ILE A 218 7.94 10.64 12.88
C ILE A 218 9.17 11.34 13.47
N ALA A 219 9.61 10.99 14.68
CA ALA A 219 10.80 11.56 15.29
C ALA A 219 12.09 11.19 14.53
N ASP A 220 12.21 9.94 14.09
CA ASP A 220 13.34 9.47 13.30
C ASP A 220 13.38 10.13 11.91
N ALA A 221 12.22 10.31 11.26
CA ALA A 221 12.12 10.99 9.97
C ALA A 221 12.47 12.48 10.05
N VAL A 222 12.04 13.18 11.12
CA VAL A 222 12.37 14.59 11.35
C VAL A 222 13.87 14.76 11.61
N THR A 223 14.51 13.82 12.32
CA THR A 223 15.95 13.85 12.59
C THR A 223 16.75 13.65 11.30
N ALA A 224 16.35 12.70 10.45
CA ALA A 224 16.96 12.49 9.13
C ALA A 224 16.81 13.73 8.20
N MET A 225 15.67 14.43 8.27
CA MET A 225 15.47 15.67 7.52
C MET A 225 16.30 16.85 8.03
N GLN A 226 16.75 16.84 9.28
CA GLN A 226 17.63 17.87 9.85
C GLN A 226 19.10 17.64 9.47
N GLU A 227 19.52 16.39 9.31
CA GLU A 227 20.89 16.05 8.88
C GLU A 227 21.14 16.36 7.39
N ASP A 228 20.12 16.24 6.54
CA ASP A 228 20.22 16.52 5.09
C ASP A 228 20.04 18.00 4.71
N ASN A 229 19.71 18.90 5.65
CA ASN A 229 19.40 20.31 5.36
C ASN A 229 20.57 21.29 5.60
N LEU A 230 21.81 20.79 5.63
CA LEU A 230 23.02 21.62 5.68
C LEU A 230 23.60 21.91 4.28
N ILE A 231 22.75 22.33 3.33
CA ILE A 231 23.20 23.09 2.16
C ILE A 231 22.32 24.34 2.07
N LEU A 232 22.74 25.38 2.77
CA LEU A 232 22.27 26.75 2.59
C LEU A 232 22.99 27.33 1.37
N ASP A 233 22.35 27.30 0.20
CA ASP A 233 22.77 28.22 -0.88
C ASP A 233 22.43 29.65 -0.44
N ALA A 234 23.46 30.50 -0.47
CA ALA A 234 23.44 31.89 -0.04
C ALA A 234 22.42 32.74 -0.82
N PRO A 235 21.91 33.84 -0.23
CA PRO A 235 21.06 34.78 -0.94
C PRO A 235 21.88 35.51 -2.02
N VAL A 236 21.47 35.38 -3.28
CA VAL A 236 21.97 36.23 -4.38
C VAL A 236 21.12 37.50 -4.38
N ASP A 237 21.62 38.54 -3.72
CA ASP A 237 21.22 39.92 -3.95
C ASP A 237 22.47 40.81 -3.87
N ASP A 238 22.68 41.55 -4.97
CA ASP A 238 23.52 42.74 -5.20
C ASP A 238 24.52 42.57 -6.34
N LEU A 239 24.07 42.82 -7.57
CA LEU A 239 24.84 43.50 -8.63
C LEU A 239 23.88 44.04 -9.71
N LEU A 240 23.12 45.08 -9.36
CA LEU A 240 22.80 46.14 -10.31
C LEU A 240 23.24 47.45 -9.67
N GLU A 241 24.36 47.98 -10.15
CA GLU A 241 24.58 49.41 -10.47
C GLU A 241 26.09 49.68 -10.61
N GLY A 242 26.50 50.25 -11.75
CA GLY A 242 27.76 50.99 -11.82
C GLY A 242 28.60 50.82 -13.09
N ASN A 243 28.33 51.72 -14.05
CA ASN A 243 29.29 52.36 -14.96
C ASN A 243 29.66 51.69 -16.30
N LEU A 244 29.22 52.42 -17.35
CA LEU A 244 29.86 52.70 -18.65
C LEU A 244 29.81 51.61 -19.73
#